data_AF-K3YJP0-F1
#
_entry.id   AF-K3YJP0-F1
#
_cell.length_a   1.000
_cell.length_b   1.000
_cell.length_c   1.000
_cell.angle_alpha   90.00
_cell.angle_beta   90.00
_cell.angle_gamma   90.00
#
_symmetry.space_group_name_H-M   'P 1'
#
loop_
_entity.id
_entity.type
_entity.pdbx_description
1 polymer ?
#
loop_
_entity_poly.entity_id
_entity_poly.type
_entity_poly.pdbx_seq_one_letter_code
_entity_poly.pdbx_strand_id
1 'polypeptide(L)'
;MEQVRKSIVRISFDWKPKPEDKRFMVIAGIILSIEDDGSAVIAANSKFFGMKKRFVVNFPNATGYEQEQELDVRKPIKSAGGFYIFAAKPSENGYIKAVRFETQSVQVGDPVHSFVFPREGYITPTGYCRGSVIDVCCRVLFHDCDMHEYAYLGSPLFNLSGDLVGITYLDQGHWQAWTVWELLDTFKKWKSTIVSKGIEEPAGAEPQVEE
;
A
#
# COMPACT_ATOMS: atom_id res chain seq x y z
N MET A 1 10.29 -11.57 -5.41
CA MET A 1 9.28 -10.76 -6.15
C MET A 1 7.88 -11.32 -6.01
N GLU A 2 7.56 -12.53 -6.47
CA GLU A 2 6.21 -13.09 -6.31
C GLU A 2 5.67 -13.05 -4.86
N GLN A 3 6.57 -13.20 -3.89
CA GLN A 3 6.25 -13.04 -2.47
C GLN A 3 5.75 -11.64 -2.11
N VAL A 4 6.25 -10.57 -2.75
CA VAL A 4 5.84 -9.18 -2.50
C VAL A 4 4.39 -8.95 -2.93
N ARG A 5 3.95 -9.57 -4.04
CA ARG A 5 2.56 -9.47 -4.53
C ARG A 5 1.55 -9.80 -3.44
N LYS A 6 1.83 -10.78 -2.57
CA LYS A 6 0.98 -11.18 -1.44
C LYS A 6 0.72 -10.06 -0.42
N SER A 7 1.52 -9.01 -0.43
CA SER A 7 1.37 -7.81 0.41
C SER A 7 0.73 -6.62 -0.30
N ILE A 8 0.43 -6.75 -1.59
CA ILE A 8 -0.07 -5.65 -2.42
C ILE A 8 -1.47 -5.95 -2.91
N VAL A 9 -2.40 -5.09 -2.53
CA VAL A 9 -3.80 -5.08 -2.91
C VAL A 9 -3.98 -4.14 -4.11
N ARG A 10 -4.89 -4.50 -5.03
CA ARG A 10 -5.34 -3.60 -6.10
C ARG A 10 -6.48 -2.75 -5.60
N ILE A 11 -6.41 -1.46 -5.83
CA ILE A 11 -7.51 -0.54 -5.55
C ILE A 11 -7.87 0.16 -6.86
N SER A 12 -9.06 -0.13 -7.37
CA SER A 12 -9.54 0.38 -8.65
C SER A 12 -10.66 1.39 -8.46
N PHE A 13 -10.71 2.42 -9.30
CA PHE A 13 -11.77 3.44 -9.25
C PHE A 13 -11.91 4.19 -10.59
N ASP A 14 -13.10 4.73 -10.83
CA ASP A 14 -13.36 5.62 -11.95
C ASP A 14 -12.72 6.99 -11.73
N TRP A 15 -11.61 7.24 -12.44
CA TRP A 15 -10.98 8.54 -12.50
C TRP A 15 -11.51 9.33 -13.69
N LYS A 16 -12.19 10.43 -13.39
CA LYS A 16 -12.65 11.39 -14.39
C LYS A 16 -11.86 12.68 -14.21
N PRO A 17 -10.66 12.81 -14.82
CA PRO A 17 -9.95 14.08 -14.83
C PRO A 17 -10.74 15.14 -15.62
N LYS A 18 -11.58 14.71 -16.59
CA LYS A 18 -12.57 15.51 -17.30
C LYS A 18 -13.92 14.78 -17.33
N PRO A 19 -15.08 15.47 -17.47
CA PRO A 19 -16.41 14.84 -17.45
C PRO A 19 -16.59 13.74 -18.51
N GLU A 20 -15.85 13.87 -19.60
CA GLU A 20 -15.96 13.14 -20.87
C GLU A 20 -14.97 11.96 -20.93
N ASP A 21 -13.90 12.03 -20.13
CA ASP A 21 -12.87 10.99 -20.01
C ASP A 21 -13.25 10.05 -18.85
N LYS A 22 -13.75 8.85 -19.15
CA LYS A 22 -13.73 7.75 -18.17
C LYS A 22 -12.37 7.07 -18.25
N ARG A 23 -11.51 7.28 -17.26
CA ARG A 23 -10.27 6.52 -17.10
C ARG A 23 -10.43 5.59 -15.92
N PHE A 24 -10.22 4.31 -16.13
CA PHE A 24 -10.07 3.36 -15.03
C PHE A 24 -8.68 3.56 -14.43
N MET A 25 -8.61 3.82 -13.14
CA MET A 25 -7.34 3.91 -12.41
C MET A 25 -7.21 2.74 -11.46
N VAL A 26 -6.00 2.19 -11.38
CA VAL A 26 -5.64 1.17 -10.42
C VAL A 26 -4.41 1.67 -9.67
N ILE A 27 -4.45 1.63 -8.34
CA ILE A 27 -3.33 2.00 -7.47
C ILE A 27 -3.05 0.86 -6.49
N ALA A 28 -1.87 0.90 -5.88
CA ALA A 28 -1.48 -0.05 -4.86
C ALA A 28 -2.07 0.31 -3.49
N GLY A 29 -2.58 -0.72 -2.81
CA GLY A 29 -2.75 -0.77 -1.37
C GLY A 29 -1.70 -1.69 -0.76
N ILE A 30 -1.08 -1.27 0.34
CA ILE A 30 -0.01 -2.01 1.01
C ILE A 30 -0.57 -2.60 2.30
N ILE A 31 -0.51 -3.92 2.45
CA ILE A 31 -0.95 -4.61 3.66
C ILE A 31 0.09 -4.40 4.76
N LEU A 32 -0.29 -3.68 5.81
CA LEU A 32 0.56 -3.34 6.95
C LEU A 32 0.49 -4.40 8.06
N SER A 33 -0.69 -4.97 8.28
CA SER A 33 -0.93 -6.04 9.24
C SER A 33 -2.15 -6.86 8.85
N ILE A 34 -2.27 -8.05 9.45
CA ILE A 34 -3.44 -8.92 9.34
C ILE A 34 -3.98 -9.10 10.76
N GLU A 35 -5.27 -8.89 10.93
CA GLU A 35 -6.00 -9.07 12.18
C GLU A 35 -6.40 -10.54 12.37
N ASP A 36 -6.75 -10.93 13.60
CA ASP A 36 -7.04 -12.33 13.96
C ASP A 36 -8.23 -12.91 13.18
N ASP A 37 -9.18 -12.06 12.79
CA ASP A 37 -10.32 -12.47 11.99
C ASP A 37 -9.96 -12.68 10.50
N GLY A 38 -8.73 -12.36 10.09
CA GLY A 38 -8.24 -12.42 8.71
C GLY A 38 -8.34 -11.10 7.95
N SER A 39 -8.86 -10.02 8.54
CA SER A 39 -8.91 -8.69 7.93
C SER A 39 -7.51 -8.11 7.75
N ALA A 40 -7.27 -7.49 6.60
CA ALA A 40 -6.02 -6.80 6.31
C ALA A 40 -6.16 -5.30 6.59
N VAL A 41 -5.20 -4.75 7.33
CA VAL A 41 -5.04 -3.29 7.45
C VAL A 41 -4.17 -2.80 6.31
N ILE A 42 -4.72 -1.92 5.49
CA ILE A 42 -4.15 -1.50 4.21
C ILE A 42 -3.89 0.00 4.24
N ALA A 43 -2.71 0.42 3.78
CA ALA A 43 -2.39 1.81 3.47
C ALA A 43 -2.36 2.06 1.98
N ALA A 44 -2.90 3.21 1.56
CA ALA A 44 -2.88 3.65 0.17
C ALA A 44 -2.62 5.16 0.09
N ASN A 45 -2.10 5.64 -1.04
CA ASN A 45 -1.81 7.06 -1.25
C ASN A 45 -3.08 7.92 -1.17
N SER A 46 -3.03 9.04 -0.45
CA SER A 46 -4.22 9.83 -0.14
C SER A 46 -4.78 10.68 -1.28
N LYS A 47 -3.98 10.91 -2.34
CA LYS A 47 -4.32 11.83 -3.44
C LYS A 47 -5.66 11.50 -4.11
N PHE A 48 -6.05 10.23 -4.14
CA PHE A 48 -7.26 9.78 -4.85
C PHE A 48 -8.50 9.63 -3.96
N PHE A 49 -8.33 9.33 -2.67
CA PHE A 49 -9.45 9.02 -1.76
C PHE A 49 -10.17 10.25 -1.19
N GLY A 50 -9.62 11.46 -1.37
CA GLY A 50 -10.36 12.71 -1.13
C GLY A 50 -11.47 12.96 -2.16
N MET A 51 -11.45 12.22 -3.27
CA MET A 51 -12.48 12.28 -4.31
C MET A 51 -13.63 11.37 -3.86
N LYS A 52 -14.85 11.90 -3.68
CA LYS A 52 -16.07 11.11 -3.35
C LYS A 52 -16.41 10.10 -4.45
N LYS A 53 -15.65 9.01 -4.50
CA LYS A 53 -15.65 7.98 -5.54
C LYS A 53 -15.97 6.63 -4.91
N ARG A 54 -16.41 5.70 -5.77
CA ARG A 54 -16.48 4.29 -5.44
C ARG A 54 -15.12 3.67 -5.68
N PHE A 55 -14.59 3.03 -4.65
CA PHE A 55 -13.36 2.26 -4.72
C PHE A 55 -13.72 0.78 -4.65
N VAL A 56 -13.09 -0.02 -5.50
CA VAL A 56 -13.14 -1.48 -5.41
C VAL A 56 -11.75 -2.01 -5.09
N VAL A 57 -11.71 -3.13 -4.37
CA VAL A 57 -10.50 -3.74 -3.85
C VAL A 57 -10.42 -5.18 -4.34
N ASN A 58 -9.23 -5.58 -4.81
CA ASN A 58 -8.91 -6.97 -5.11
C ASN A 58 -7.68 -7.40 -4.30
N PHE A 59 -7.82 -8.45 -3.51
CA PHE A 59 -6.70 -9.06 -2.80
C PHE A 59 -5.90 -9.98 -3.73
N PRO A 60 -4.58 -10.13 -3.53
CA PRO A 60 -3.79 -11.09 -4.28
C PRO A 60 -4.20 -12.52 -3.90
N ASN A 61 -4.24 -13.44 -4.86
CA ASN A 61 -4.47 -14.86 -4.64
C ASN A 61 -3.54 -15.74 -5.51
N ALA A 62 -3.70 -17.06 -5.44
CA ALA A 62 -2.84 -18.01 -6.15
C ALA A 62 -2.82 -17.79 -7.67
N THR A 63 -3.93 -17.34 -8.25
CA THR A 63 -4.09 -17.15 -9.70
C THR A 63 -3.82 -15.72 -10.17
N GLY A 64 -3.69 -14.76 -9.26
CA GLY A 64 -3.44 -13.36 -9.60
C GLY A 64 -4.00 -12.43 -8.53
N TYR A 65 -5.28 -12.11 -8.67
CA TYR A 65 -6.05 -11.27 -7.77
C TYR A 65 -7.49 -11.79 -7.70
N GLU A 66 -8.12 -11.69 -6.53
CA GLU A 66 -9.53 -12.01 -6.28
C GLU A 66 -10.47 -11.12 -7.14
N GLN A 67 -11.76 -11.49 -7.18
CA GLN A 67 -12.80 -10.62 -7.75
C GLN A 67 -12.93 -9.29 -6.98
N GLU A 68 -13.50 -8.30 -7.67
CA GLU A 68 -13.68 -6.95 -7.16
C GLU A 68 -14.67 -6.93 -5.99
N GLN A 69 -14.26 -6.30 -4.89
CA GLN A 69 -15.07 -6.09 -3.70
C GLN A 69 -15.23 -4.59 -3.45
N GLU A 70 -16.46 -4.10 -3.28
CA GLU A 70 -16.67 -2.67 -2.98
C GLU A 70 -16.07 -2.33 -1.61
N LEU A 71 -15.21 -1.32 -1.57
CA LEU A 71 -14.62 -0.85 -0.34
C LEU A 71 -15.66 -0.06 0.44
N ASP A 72 -16.03 -0.56 1.62
CA ASP A 72 -16.91 0.20 2.52
C ASP A 72 -16.13 1.35 3.18
N VAL A 73 -16.18 2.51 2.51
CA VAL A 73 -15.55 3.75 2.96
C VAL A 73 -16.18 4.36 4.22
N ARG A 74 -17.24 3.75 4.77
CA ARG A 74 -17.91 4.20 6.01
C ARG A 74 -17.20 3.73 7.28
N LYS A 75 -16.32 2.73 7.20
CA LYS A 75 -15.38 2.37 8.27
C LYS A 75 -14.32 3.46 8.42
N PRO A 76 -13.67 3.66 9.59
CA PRO A 76 -12.81 4.82 9.85
C PRO A 76 -11.59 4.88 8.93
N ILE A 77 -11.78 5.51 7.78
CA ILE A 77 -10.75 5.91 6.83
C ILE A 77 -10.12 7.19 7.38
N LYS A 78 -8.93 7.08 7.96
CA LYS A 78 -8.19 8.25 8.46
C LYS A 78 -7.10 8.62 7.49
N SER A 79 -7.12 9.87 7.05
CA SER A 79 -5.99 10.50 6.39
C SER A 79 -4.95 10.83 7.45
N ALA A 80 -3.74 10.32 7.29
CA ALA A 80 -2.61 10.69 8.13
C ALA A 80 -1.32 10.56 7.30
N GLY A 81 -0.46 11.58 7.35
CA GLY A 81 0.86 11.55 6.71
C GLY A 81 0.86 11.25 5.20
N GLY A 82 -0.12 11.75 4.43
CA GLY A 82 -0.19 11.47 2.97
C GLY A 82 -0.78 10.10 2.61
N PHE A 83 -1.27 9.33 3.59
CA PHE A 83 -1.88 8.02 3.40
C PHE A 83 -3.33 7.99 3.88
N TYR A 84 -4.12 7.10 3.29
CA TYR A 84 -5.32 6.57 3.91
C TYR A 84 -5.08 5.15 4.41
N ILE A 85 -5.53 4.89 5.63
CA ILE A 85 -5.46 3.56 6.25
C ILE A 85 -6.87 3.06 6.53
N PHE A 86 -7.16 1.83 6.12
CA PHE A 86 -8.45 1.17 6.27
C PHE A 86 -8.29 -0.35 6.43
N ALA A 87 -9.34 -1.01 6.94
CA ALA A 87 -9.38 -2.47 7.06
C ALA A 87 -10.35 -3.06 6.02
N ALA A 88 -9.93 -4.12 5.34
CA ALA A 88 -10.76 -4.91 4.43
C ALA A 88 -10.38 -6.39 4.54
N LYS A 89 -11.34 -7.28 4.29
CA LYS A 89 -11.14 -8.73 4.45
C LYS A 89 -11.08 -9.41 3.08
N PRO A 90 -10.08 -10.26 2.81
CA PRO A 90 -10.05 -11.06 1.59
C PRO A 90 -11.21 -12.07 1.56
N SER A 91 -11.61 -12.47 0.36
CA SER A 91 -12.55 -13.59 0.20
C SER A 91 -11.87 -14.94 0.42
N GLU A 92 -10.57 -15.05 0.08
CA GLU A 92 -9.75 -16.23 0.30
C GLU A 92 -8.81 -16.02 1.51
N ASN A 93 -9.01 -16.78 2.58
CA ASN A 93 -8.16 -16.69 3.76
C ASN A 93 -6.77 -17.31 3.53
N GLY A 94 -5.73 -16.71 4.12
CA GLY A 94 -4.40 -17.31 4.25
C GLY A 94 -3.43 -17.11 3.09
N TYR A 95 -3.83 -16.49 1.97
CA TYR A 95 -2.91 -16.21 0.87
C TYR A 95 -2.08 -14.93 1.08
N ILE A 96 -2.69 -13.92 1.71
CA ILE A 96 -2.13 -12.59 1.89
C ILE A 96 -1.07 -12.58 2.99
N LYS A 97 -0.18 -11.58 2.96
CA LYS A 97 0.82 -11.38 4.01
C LYS A 97 1.06 -9.89 4.29
N ALA A 98 1.38 -9.54 5.53
CA ALA A 98 1.86 -8.21 5.85
C ALA A 98 3.23 -7.93 5.20
N VAL A 99 3.43 -6.67 4.80
CA VAL A 99 4.72 -6.22 4.28
C VAL A 99 5.76 -6.19 5.40
N ARG A 100 7.02 -6.46 5.06
CA ARG A 100 8.16 -6.19 5.95
C ARG A 100 8.71 -4.82 5.62
N PHE A 101 9.15 -4.09 6.63
CA PHE A 101 9.72 -2.75 6.47
C PHE A 101 11.24 -2.83 6.51
N GLU A 102 11.90 -2.13 5.58
CA GLU A 102 13.33 -1.86 5.67
C GLU A 102 13.57 -0.80 6.73
N THR A 103 14.07 -1.21 7.89
CA THR A 103 14.36 -0.31 9.01
C THR A 103 15.82 0.11 9.08
N GLN A 104 16.68 -0.41 8.20
CA GLN A 104 18.06 0.02 8.08
C GLN A 104 18.18 1.27 7.19
N SER A 105 19.34 1.92 7.24
CA SER A 105 19.61 3.12 6.45
C SER A 105 19.86 2.78 4.99
N VAL A 106 18.89 3.10 4.15
CA VAL A 106 18.97 3.03 2.68
C VAL A 106 20.04 4.00 2.16
N GLN A 107 20.88 3.54 1.25
CA GLN A 107 22.00 4.29 0.68
C GLN A 107 21.78 4.62 -0.80
N VAL A 108 22.48 5.65 -1.28
CA VAL A 108 22.56 5.96 -2.71
C VAL A 108 23.23 4.80 -3.44
N GLY A 109 22.66 4.39 -4.57
CA GLY A 109 23.07 3.23 -5.36
C GLY A 109 22.36 1.93 -4.97
N ASP A 110 21.61 1.90 -3.86
CA ASP A 110 20.91 0.67 -3.46
C ASP A 110 19.86 0.28 -4.52
N PRO A 111 19.84 -0.99 -4.96
CA PRO A 111 18.87 -1.47 -5.93
C PRO A 111 17.46 -1.54 -5.33
N VAL A 112 16.50 -0.95 -6.04
CA VAL A 112 15.09 -0.92 -5.65
C VAL A 112 14.18 -1.33 -6.81
N HIS A 113 13.00 -1.82 -6.44
CA HIS A 113 11.97 -2.26 -7.36
C HIS A 113 10.64 -1.62 -7.02
N SER A 114 10.06 -0.89 -7.97
CA SER A 114 8.70 -0.36 -7.83
C SER A 114 7.68 -1.37 -8.31
N PHE A 115 6.62 -1.58 -7.54
CA PHE A 115 5.47 -2.38 -7.96
C PHE A 115 4.37 -1.47 -8.50
N VAL A 116 4.17 -1.48 -9.82
CA VAL A 116 3.24 -0.58 -10.49
C VAL A 116 2.04 -1.30 -11.10
N PHE A 117 0.90 -0.62 -11.15
CA PHE A 117 -0.29 -1.07 -11.86
C PHE A 117 -0.48 -0.30 -13.17
N PRO A 118 -0.62 -1.01 -14.32
CA PRO A 118 -0.88 -0.36 -15.61
C PRO A 118 -2.29 0.22 -15.71
N ARG A 119 -2.44 1.26 -16.54
CA ARG A 119 -3.65 2.09 -16.70
C ARG A 119 -4.85 1.40 -17.40
N GLU A 120 -4.61 0.56 -18.41
CA GLU A 120 -5.69 0.00 -19.23
C GLU A 120 -5.42 -1.46 -19.64
N GLY A 121 -6.47 -2.29 -19.64
CA GLY A 121 -6.57 -3.49 -20.49
C GLY A 121 -5.78 -4.74 -20.10
N TYR A 122 -4.82 -4.68 -19.18
CA TYR A 122 -4.04 -5.89 -18.85
C TYR A 122 -4.61 -6.62 -17.64
N ILE A 123 -5.22 -7.77 -17.93
CA ILE A 123 -5.76 -8.71 -16.95
C ILE A 123 -4.67 -9.17 -15.94
N THR A 124 -3.37 -9.05 -16.26
CA THR A 124 -2.21 -8.68 -15.40
C THR A 124 -0.97 -8.55 -16.33
N PRO A 125 0.08 -7.73 -16.07
CA PRO A 125 0.92 -7.86 -14.88
C PRO A 125 1.19 -6.55 -14.14
N THR A 126 1.33 -6.70 -12.84
CA THR A 126 2.07 -5.81 -11.97
C THR A 126 3.52 -5.78 -12.45
N GLY A 127 3.97 -4.63 -12.93
CA GLY A 127 5.34 -4.45 -13.39
C GLY A 127 6.26 -4.22 -12.20
N TYR A 128 7.40 -4.90 -12.19
CA TYR A 128 8.50 -4.50 -11.32
C TYR A 128 9.43 -3.59 -12.11
N CYS A 129 9.27 -2.29 -11.95
CA CYS A 129 10.19 -1.32 -12.54
C CYS A 129 11.46 -1.33 -11.70
N ARG A 130 12.56 -1.82 -12.28
CA ARG A 130 13.87 -1.82 -11.63
C ARG A 130 14.44 -0.41 -11.65
N GLY A 131 15.16 -0.09 -10.59
CA GLY A 131 15.92 1.15 -10.48
C GLY A 131 16.90 1.06 -9.31
N SER A 132 17.39 2.22 -8.93
CA SER A 132 18.30 2.47 -7.84
C SER A 132 17.89 3.71 -7.08
N VAL A 133 18.33 3.79 -5.84
CA VAL A 133 18.24 5.00 -5.04
C VAL A 133 19.25 6.01 -5.58
N ILE A 134 18.80 7.19 -5.98
CA ILE A 134 19.68 8.23 -6.54
C ILE A 134 20.03 9.32 -5.53
N ASP A 135 19.21 9.51 -4.50
CA ASP A 135 19.46 10.44 -3.40
C ASP A 135 18.57 10.09 -2.18
N VAL A 136 18.99 10.50 -0.98
CA VAL A 136 18.22 10.36 0.27
C VAL A 136 18.37 11.63 1.09
N CYS A 137 17.27 12.36 1.29
CA CYS A 137 17.28 13.61 2.03
C CYS A 137 16.04 13.73 2.92
N CYS A 138 16.23 14.02 4.22
CA CYS A 138 15.14 14.38 5.14
C CYS A 138 13.91 13.45 5.11
N ARG A 139 14.12 12.12 5.17
CA ARG A 139 13.07 11.07 5.07
C ARG A 139 12.38 10.95 3.70
N VAL A 140 12.90 11.60 2.68
CA VAL A 140 12.53 11.45 1.27
C VAL A 140 13.60 10.62 0.57
N LEU A 141 13.16 9.68 -0.25
CA LEU A 141 13.99 8.84 -1.10
C LEU A 141 13.75 9.22 -2.56
N PHE A 142 14.83 9.43 -3.29
CA PHE A 142 14.78 9.66 -4.73
C PHE A 142 15.19 8.39 -5.45
N HIS A 143 14.53 8.06 -6.55
CA HIS A 143 14.85 6.87 -7.33
C HIS A 143 14.59 7.05 -8.82
N ASP A 144 15.16 6.18 -9.64
CA ASP A 144 15.10 6.22 -11.11
C ASP A 144 14.29 5.06 -11.73
N CYS A 145 13.46 4.38 -10.94
CA CYS A 145 12.60 3.30 -11.46
C CYS A 145 11.77 3.80 -12.65
N ASP A 146 11.83 3.09 -13.78
CA ASP A 146 11.17 3.46 -15.03
C ASP A 146 9.64 3.21 -14.97
N MET A 147 8.91 4.16 -14.38
CA MET A 147 7.47 4.10 -14.18
C MET A 147 6.74 4.98 -15.20
N HIS A 148 5.60 4.51 -15.68
CA HIS A 148 4.78 5.30 -16.60
C HIS A 148 3.93 6.36 -15.87
N GLU A 149 3.34 7.26 -16.66
CA GLU A 149 2.54 8.40 -16.18
C GLU A 149 1.48 7.98 -15.16
N TYR A 150 1.51 8.62 -13.97
CA TYR A 150 0.66 8.42 -12.79
C TYR A 150 0.73 7.06 -12.08
N ALA A 151 1.38 6.02 -12.64
CA ALA A 151 1.58 4.76 -11.92
C ALA A 151 2.39 4.98 -10.63
N TYR A 152 3.30 5.94 -10.64
CA TYR A 152 4.15 6.24 -9.49
C TYR A 152 3.37 6.61 -8.23
N LEU A 153 2.14 7.11 -8.33
CA LEU A 153 1.39 7.60 -7.17
C LEU A 153 0.92 6.44 -6.27
N GLY A 154 1.57 6.33 -5.10
CA GLY A 154 1.32 5.25 -4.15
C GLY A 154 2.02 3.95 -4.48
N SER A 155 2.88 3.93 -5.51
CA SER A 155 3.62 2.72 -5.85
C SER A 155 4.66 2.41 -4.76
N PRO A 156 4.65 1.20 -4.20
CA PRO A 156 5.62 0.78 -3.19
C PRO A 156 6.95 0.41 -3.82
N LEU A 157 8.03 0.81 -3.16
CA LEU A 157 9.41 0.47 -3.50
C LEU A 157 9.94 -0.62 -2.58
N PHE A 158 10.59 -1.62 -3.16
CA PHE A 158 11.13 -2.77 -2.44
C PHE A 158 12.64 -2.92 -2.69
N ASN A 159 13.38 -3.30 -1.66
CA ASN A 159 14.77 -3.75 -1.80
C ASN A 159 14.81 -5.16 -2.44
N LEU A 160 16.01 -5.72 -2.64
CA LEU A 160 16.17 -7.07 -3.20
C LEU A 160 15.59 -8.19 -2.31
N SER A 161 15.54 -7.96 -1.01
CA SER A 161 14.96 -8.89 -0.02
C SER A 161 13.42 -8.88 -0.04
N GLY A 162 12.80 -7.92 -0.75
CA GLY A 162 11.36 -7.75 -0.80
C GLY A 162 10.78 -6.99 0.40
N ASP A 163 11.61 -6.22 1.10
CA ASP A 163 11.19 -5.33 2.19
C ASP A 163 10.86 -3.95 1.63
N LEU A 164 9.80 -3.34 2.15
CA LEU A 164 9.34 -2.02 1.73
C LEU A 164 10.36 -0.97 2.17
N VAL A 165 10.77 -0.14 1.23
CA VAL A 165 11.78 0.92 1.39
C VAL A 165 11.12 2.29 1.38
N GLY A 166 10.07 2.44 0.57
CA GLY A 166 9.32 3.68 0.48
C GLY A 166 8.08 3.57 -0.38
N ILE A 167 7.35 4.68 -0.48
CA ILE A 167 6.12 4.79 -1.27
C ILE A 167 6.21 6.06 -2.10
N THR A 168 6.21 5.88 -3.42
CA THR A 168 6.38 6.98 -4.37
C THR A 168 5.14 7.90 -4.37
N TYR A 169 5.36 9.21 -4.44
CA TYR A 169 4.27 10.20 -4.31
C TYR A 169 4.41 11.45 -5.18
N LEU A 170 5.59 11.73 -5.72
CA LEU A 170 5.84 12.95 -6.48
C LEU A 170 6.80 12.72 -7.64
N ASP A 171 6.56 13.48 -8.71
CA ASP A 171 7.40 13.59 -9.89
C ASP A 171 7.68 15.08 -10.15
N GLN A 172 8.94 15.46 -9.98
CA GLN A 172 9.45 16.79 -10.31
C GLN A 172 10.75 16.69 -11.12
N GLY A 173 10.77 15.79 -12.11
CA GLY A 173 11.96 15.45 -12.89
C GLY A 173 12.79 14.32 -12.29
N HIS A 174 12.49 13.95 -11.04
CA HIS A 174 12.95 12.74 -10.36
C HIS A 174 11.79 12.17 -9.54
N TRP A 175 11.71 10.84 -9.42
CA TRP A 175 10.70 10.19 -8.59
C TRP A 175 11.05 10.32 -7.12
N GLN A 176 10.11 10.81 -6.32
CA GLN A 176 10.26 10.95 -4.89
C GLN A 176 9.31 10.02 -4.16
N ALA A 177 9.83 9.38 -3.12
CA ALA A 177 9.13 8.47 -2.24
C ALA A 177 9.28 8.89 -0.78
N TRP A 178 8.20 8.74 -0.01
CA TRP A 178 8.32 8.78 1.44
C TRP A 178 9.06 7.52 1.88
N THR A 179 10.05 7.66 2.76
CA THR A 179 10.63 6.50 3.44
C THR A 179 9.57 5.79 4.29
N VAL A 180 9.79 4.52 4.60
CA VAL A 180 8.85 3.74 5.43
C VAL A 180 8.59 4.33 6.81
N TRP A 181 9.47 5.19 7.32
CA TRP A 181 9.31 5.84 8.62
C TRP A 181 8.05 6.70 8.69
N GLU A 182 7.71 7.43 7.62
CA GLU A 182 6.51 8.25 7.57
C GLU A 182 5.25 7.37 7.67
N LEU A 183 5.25 6.24 6.97
CA LEU A 183 4.16 5.26 7.03
C LEU A 183 4.06 4.60 8.40
N LEU A 184 5.19 4.21 9.01
CA LEU A 184 5.23 3.60 10.34
C LEU A 184 4.73 4.56 11.42
N ASP A 185 5.18 5.81 11.41
CA ASP A 185 4.75 6.84 12.36
C ASP A 185 3.24 7.11 12.22
N THR A 186 2.76 7.18 10.98
CA THR A 186 1.34 7.30 10.64
C THR A 186 0.54 6.11 11.17
N PHE A 187 1.01 4.89 10.91
CA PHE A 187 0.32 3.67 11.32
C PHE A 187 0.27 3.49 12.83
N LYS A 188 1.34 3.82 13.55
CA LYS A 188 1.37 3.81 15.02
C LYS A 188 0.33 4.76 15.61
N LYS A 189 0.25 5.99 15.08
CA LYS A 189 -0.78 6.98 15.49
C LYS A 189 -2.19 6.48 15.20
N TRP A 190 -2.39 5.87 14.03
CA TRP A 190 -3.68 5.28 13.64
C TRP A 190 -4.13 4.21 14.63
N LYS A 191 -3.27 3.23 14.94
CA LYS A 191 -3.54 2.16 15.91
C LYS A 191 -3.91 2.74 17.28
N SER A 192 -3.09 3.64 17.80
CA SER A 192 -3.36 4.31 19.09
C SER A 192 -4.71 5.01 19.13
N THR A 193 -5.11 5.68 18.03
CA THR A 193 -6.39 6.40 17.96
C THR A 193 -7.61 5.47 17.80
N ILE A 194 -7.42 4.22 17.37
CA ILE A 194 -8.51 3.23 17.33
C ILE A 194 -8.71 2.63 18.71
N VAL A 195 -7.61 2.20 19.33
CA VAL A 195 -7.60 1.69 20.71
C VAL A 195 -8.18 2.73 21.67
N SER A 196 -7.78 4.00 21.57
CA SER A 196 -8.27 5.07 22.44
C SER A 196 -9.75 5.43 22.23
N LYS A 197 -10.37 4.98 21.13
CA LYS A 197 -11.79 5.23 20.82
C LYS A 197 -12.71 4.08 21.21
N GLY A 198 -12.20 3.04 21.87
CA GLY A 198 -13.01 1.94 22.38
C GLY A 198 -13.61 1.04 21.30
N ILE A 199 -12.97 0.94 20.13
CA ILE A 199 -13.23 -0.17 19.21
C ILE A 199 -12.36 -1.31 19.75
N GLU A 200 -12.97 -2.15 20.61
CA GLU A 200 -12.31 -3.20 21.38
C GLU A 200 -11.45 -4.13 20.52
N GLU A 201 -10.27 -4.48 21.04
CA GLU A 201 -9.61 -5.75 20.71
C GLU A 201 -10.56 -6.89 21.12
N PRO A 202 -10.81 -7.91 20.29
CA PRO A 202 -11.38 -9.14 20.83
C PRO A 202 -10.36 -9.73 21.81
N ALA A 203 -10.82 -9.98 23.04
CA ALA A 203 -10.00 -10.50 24.13
C ALA A 203 -9.25 -11.77 23.72
N GLY A 204 -7.93 -11.66 23.54
CA GLY A 204 -7.00 -12.78 23.44
C GLY A 204 -6.43 -13.07 24.82
N ALA A 205 -6.65 -14.30 25.29
CA ALA A 205 -6.41 -14.78 26.65
C ALA A 205 -4.99 -14.49 27.20
N GLU A 206 -4.96 -14.15 28.49
CA GLU A 206 -3.74 -14.09 29.31
C GLU A 206 -3.00 -15.44 29.28
N PRO A 207 -1.65 -15.46 29.26
CA PRO A 207 -0.90 -16.69 29.44
C PRO A 207 -1.03 -17.15 30.90
N GLN A 208 -1.65 -18.31 31.11
CA GLN A 208 -1.53 -19.02 32.37
C GLN A 208 -0.08 -19.47 32.55
N VAL A 209 0.56 -18.96 33.60
CA VAL A 209 1.82 -19.48 34.12
C VAL A 209 1.43 -20.59 35.10
N GLU A 210 1.72 -21.85 34.76
CA GLU A 210 1.73 -22.93 35.74
C GLU A 210 3.13 -23.01 36.38
N GLU A 211 3.13 -23.15 37.71
CA GLU A 211 4.30 -23.26 38.60
C GLU A 211 5.16 -24.51 38.37
#